data_AF-A0A4D6HAS6-F1
#
_entry.id   AF-A0A4D6HAS6-F1
#
_cell.length_a   1.000
_cell.length_b   1.000
_cell.length_c   1.000
_cell.angle_alpha   90.00
_cell.angle_beta   90.00
_cell.angle_gamma   90.00
#
_symmetry.space_group_name_H-M   'P 1'
#
loop_
_entity.id
_entity.type
_entity.pdbx_description
1 polymer ?
#
loop_
_entity_poly.entity_id
_entity_poly.type
_entity_poly.pdbx_seq_one_letter_code
_entity_poly.pdbx_strand_id
1 'polypeptide(L)'
;MARDQEKRNFALRDDDGTESSVFSGSTPRQAALKAARRLDPAPSEDAANPEQLRLREKGTKKVHIYEGWAWEESAPEDKPDWMPGDITKGNVSKEGVEHLDEI
;
A
#
# COMPACT_ATOMS: atom_id res chain seq x y z
N MET A 1 6.77 -13.07 23.16
CA MET A 1 5.85 -11.91 23.15
C MET A 1 6.13 -11.12 21.90
N ALA A 2 5.17 -10.99 20.98
CA ALA A 2 5.29 -10.02 19.89
C ALA A 2 5.40 -8.64 20.56
N ARG A 3 6.46 -7.89 20.27
CA ARG A 3 6.51 -6.47 20.67
C ARG A 3 5.23 -5.86 20.08
N ASP A 4 4.41 -5.23 20.92
CA ASP A 4 3.29 -4.43 20.48
C ASP A 4 3.91 -3.36 19.56
N GLN A 5 3.90 -3.64 18.25
CA GLN A 5 4.47 -2.72 17.28
C GLN A 5 3.48 -1.57 17.23
N GLU A 6 3.84 -0.50 17.93
CA GLU A 6 3.08 0.73 17.99
C GLU A 6 2.59 1.08 16.58
N LYS A 7 1.29 1.37 16.46
CA LYS A 7 0.68 1.69 15.17
C LYS A 7 1.32 2.98 14.65
N ARG A 8 2.06 2.86 13.55
CA ARG A 8 2.66 3.99 12.86
C ARG A 8 1.76 4.48 11.74
N ASN A 9 1.96 5.74 11.36
CA ASN A 9 1.20 6.37 10.27
C ASN A 9 2.15 6.70 9.13
N PHE A 10 1.75 6.32 7.92
CA PHE A 10 2.53 6.52 6.70
C PHE A 10 1.72 7.38 5.75
N ALA A 11 2.26 8.54 5.37
CA ALA A 11 1.64 9.45 4.41
C ALA A 11 2.08 9.09 2.99
N LEU A 12 1.12 8.87 2.10
CA LEU A 12 1.36 8.71 0.67
C LEU A 12 1.71 10.08 0.09
N ARG A 13 2.86 10.14 -0.56
CA ARG A 13 3.44 11.34 -1.13
C ARG A 13 3.43 11.24 -2.65
N ASP A 14 2.94 12.30 -3.29
CA ASP A 14 3.00 12.47 -4.74
C ASP A 14 4.40 12.95 -5.17
N ASP A 15 4.67 12.97 -6.48
CA ASP A 15 5.97 13.41 -6.99
C ASP A 15 6.23 14.90 -6.73
N ASP A 16 5.16 15.72 -6.75
CA ASP A 16 5.21 17.14 -6.38
C ASP A 16 5.42 17.37 -4.87
N GLY A 17 5.48 16.29 -4.09
CA GLY A 17 5.71 16.33 -2.65
C GLY A 17 4.47 16.58 -1.79
N THR A 18 3.29 16.68 -2.39
CA THR A 18 2.02 16.74 -1.68
C THR A 18 1.67 15.42 -1.03
N GLU A 19 0.98 15.44 0.11
CA GLU A 19 0.55 14.23 0.82
C GLU A 19 -0.94 13.98 0.64
N SER A 20 -1.29 12.95 -0.12
CA SER A 20 -2.68 12.73 -0.57
C SER A 20 -3.50 11.87 0.40
N SER A 21 -2.86 10.99 1.17
CA SER A 21 -3.55 10.05 2.06
C SER A 21 -2.65 9.52 3.16
N VAL A 22 -3.24 9.05 4.26
CA VAL A 22 -2.50 8.48 5.39
C VAL A 22 -2.98 7.05 5.66
N PHE A 23 -2.03 6.13 5.76
CA PHE A 23 -2.26 4.72 6.01
C PHE A 23 -1.61 4.31 7.33
N SER A 24 -2.41 3.79 8.26
CA SER A 24 -1.90 3.25 9.52
C SER A 24 -1.45 1.80 9.35
N GLY A 25 -0.33 1.42 9.94
CA GLY A 25 0.20 0.06 9.91
C GLY A 25 1.29 -0.17 10.94
N SER A 26 1.54 -1.42 11.31
CA SER A 26 2.70 -1.77 12.15
C SER A 26 4.00 -1.70 11.36
N THR A 27 3.94 -1.93 10.05
CA THR A 27 5.09 -1.93 9.13
C THR A 27 4.82 -1.05 7.90
N PRO A 28 5.86 -0.46 7.28
CA PRO A 28 5.70 0.33 6.05
C PRO A 28 5.13 -0.50 4.90
N ARG A 29 5.48 -1.79 4.82
CA ARG A 29 4.91 -2.71 3.82
C ARG A 29 3.39 -2.87 3.98
N GLN A 30 2.88 -2.93 5.21
CA GLN A 30 1.43 -3.04 5.43
C GLN A 30 0.71 -1.76 4.96
N ALA A 31 1.29 -0.59 5.19
CA ALA A 31 0.77 0.66 4.66
C ALA A 31 0.83 0.69 3.13
N ALA A 32 1.93 0.21 2.53
CA ALA A 32 2.08 0.06 1.08
C ALA A 32 1.02 -0.85 0.47
N LEU A 33 0.74 -2.01 1.07
CA LEU A 33 -0.33 -2.90 0.62
C LEU A 33 -1.72 -2.24 0.70
N LYS A 34 -1.97 -1.43 1.74
CA LYS A 34 -3.22 -0.67 1.85
C LYS A 34 -3.33 0.41 0.79
N ALA A 35 -2.22 1.07 0.45
CA ALA A 35 -2.15 2.05 -0.63
C ALA A 35 -2.33 1.38 -2.00
N ALA A 36 -1.64 0.26 -2.27
CA ALA A 36 -1.76 -0.50 -3.52
C ALA A 36 -3.21 -0.93 -3.79
N ARG A 37 -3.95 -1.39 -2.77
CA ARG A 37 -5.38 -1.74 -2.90
C ARG A 37 -6.31 -0.56 -3.21
N ARG A 38 -5.81 0.68 -3.20
CA ARG A 38 -6.55 1.88 -3.61
C ARG A 38 -6.27 2.27 -5.06
N LEU A 39 -5.31 1.63 -5.72
CA LEU A 39 -5.05 1.81 -7.15
C LEU A 39 -6.18 1.21 -7.98
N ASP A 40 -6.20 1.58 -9.26
CA ASP A 40 -7.13 0.99 -10.22
C ASP A 40 -6.74 -0.48 -10.47
N PRO A 41 -7.64 -1.43 -10.19
CA PRO A 41 -7.29 -2.84 -10.30
C PRO A 41 -7.34 -3.32 -11.76
N ALA A 42 -6.30 -4.04 -12.17
CA ALA A 42 -6.27 -4.75 -13.44
C ALA A 42 -7.15 -6.02 -13.42
N PRO A 43 -7.52 -6.59 -14.58
CA PRO A 43 -8.32 -7.81 -14.63
C PRO A 43 -7.60 -9.07 -14.11
N SER A 44 -6.28 -9.04 -13.98
CA SER A 44 -5.47 -10.14 -13.42
C SER A 44 -4.13 -9.62 -12.91
N GLU A 45 -3.45 -10.42 -12.07
CA GLU A 45 -2.15 -10.03 -11.50
C GLU A 45 -1.11 -9.77 -12.60
N ASP A 46 -1.01 -10.64 -13.62
CA ASP A 46 -0.06 -10.47 -14.72
C ASP A 46 -0.35 -9.26 -15.63
N ALA A 47 -1.60 -8.78 -15.64
CA ALA A 47 -2.01 -7.60 -16.39
C ALA A 47 -1.85 -6.31 -15.59
N ALA A 48 -1.54 -6.42 -14.30
CA ALA A 48 -1.43 -5.27 -13.41
C ALA A 48 -0.12 -4.52 -13.65
N ASN A 49 -0.22 -3.21 -13.89
CA ASN A 49 0.94 -2.36 -14.03
C ASN A 49 1.41 -1.89 -12.64
N PRO A 50 2.68 -2.11 -12.27
CA PRO A 50 3.22 -1.57 -11.04
C PRO A 50 3.27 -0.04 -11.06
N GLU A 51 2.73 0.59 -10.02
CA GLU A 51 2.79 2.03 -9.79
C GLU A 51 3.71 2.33 -8.61
N GLN A 52 4.47 3.43 -8.69
CA GLN A 52 5.35 3.84 -7.61
C GLN A 52 4.55 4.43 -6.45
N LEU A 53 4.75 3.90 -5.25
CA LEU A 53 4.15 4.33 -4.00
C LEU A 53 5.23 4.86 -3.05
N ARG A 54 5.22 6.17 -2.80
CA ARG A 54 6.15 6.83 -1.88
C ARG A 54 5.45 7.07 -0.53
N LEU A 55 5.91 6.40 0.52
CA LEU A 55 5.28 6.43 1.84
C LEU A 55 6.21 7.03 2.89
N ARG A 56 5.91 8.25 3.33
CA ARG A 56 6.64 8.91 4.42
C ARG A 56 6.15 8.44 5.78
N GLU A 57 7.05 7.99 6.63
CA GLU A 57 6.73 7.66 8.03
C GLU A 57 6.56 8.96 8.83
N LYS A 58 5.32 9.24 9.29
CA LYS A 58 4.99 10.47 10.03
C LYS A 58 5.83 10.57 11.31
N GLY A 59 6.36 11.76 11.57
CA GLY A 59 7.29 12.01 12.68
C GLY A 59 8.75 11.69 12.34
N THR A 60 9.04 11.20 11.14
CA THR A 60 10.39 10.96 10.66
C THR A 60 10.62 11.61 9.28
N LYS A 61 11.89 11.66 8.88
CA LYS A 61 12.32 12.07 7.52
C LYS A 61 12.37 10.90 6.53
N LYS A 62 11.91 9.71 6.91
CA LYS A 62 12.05 8.50 6.09
C LYS A 62 10.89 8.38 5.11
N VAL A 63 11.21 8.14 3.85
CA VAL A 63 10.26 7.85 2.77
C VAL A 63 10.56 6.46 2.25
N HIS A 64 9.61 5.55 2.38
CA HIS A 64 9.73 4.20 1.83
C HIS A 64 9.16 4.19 0.42
N ILE A 65 9.96 3.74 -0.54
CA ILE A 65 9.53 3.57 -1.93
C ILE A 65 9.15 2.11 -2.15
N TYR A 66 7.95 1.90 -2.65
CA TYR A 66 7.45 0.62 -3.11
C TYR A 66 6.95 0.74 -4.55
N GLU A 67 6.96 -0.35 -5.28
CA GLU A 67 6.05 -0.55 -6.40
C GLU A 67 4.84 -1.31 -5.90
N GLY A 68 3.64 -0.86 -6.23
CA GLY A 68 2.40 -1.51 -5.87
C GLY A 68 1.49 -1.67 -7.07
N TRP A 69 0.76 -2.77 -7.10
CA TRP A 69 -0.23 -3.06 -8.13
C TRP A 69 -1.44 -3.72 -7.51
N ALA A 70 -2.59 -3.57 -8.17
CA ALA A 70 -3.85 -4.18 -7.77
C ALA A 70 -4.48 -4.92 -8.95
N TRP A 71 -5.24 -5.96 -8.62
CA TRP A 71 -6.04 -6.70 -9.60
C TRP A 71 -7.32 -7.22 -8.97
N GLU A 72 -8.31 -7.48 -9.82
CA GLU A 72 -9.55 -8.14 -9.44
C GLU A 72 -9.38 -9.65 -9.49
N GLU A 73 -9.87 -10.33 -8.47
CA GLU A 73 -9.95 -11.79 -8.45
C GLU A 73 -11.37 -12.18 -8.06
N SER A 74 -11.95 -13.12 -8.81
CA SER A 74 -13.26 -13.67 -8.47
C SER A 74 -13.20 -14.45 -7.17
N ALA A 75 -14.19 -14.20 -6.31
CA ALA A 75 -14.33 -14.87 -5.03
C ALA A 75 -14.60 -16.37 -5.24
N PRO A 76 -14.18 -17.21 -4.28
CA PRO A 76 -14.39 -18.67 -4.37
C PRO A 76 -15.88 -19.02 -4.35
N GLU A 77 -16.21 -20.22 -4.86
CA GLU A 77 -17.59 -20.72 -4.93
C GLU A 77 -18.23 -20.84 -3.54
N ASP A 78 -17.46 -21.24 -2.52
CA ASP A 78 -17.91 -21.38 -1.13
C ASP A 78 -17.91 -20.04 -0.34
N LYS A 79 -17.91 -18.89 -1.03
CA LYS A 79 -17.88 -17.59 -0.34
C LYS A 79 -19.14 -17.39 0.50
N PRO A 80 -19.04 -16.71 1.64
CA PRO A 80 -20.21 -16.33 2.43
C PRO A 80 -21.01 -15.21 1.74
N ASP A 81 -22.32 -15.11 2.01
CA ASP A 81 -23.23 -14.15 1.37
C ASP A 81 -22.85 -12.67 1.55
N TRP A 82 -22.12 -12.36 2.63
CA TRP A 82 -21.66 -11.00 2.90
C TRP A 82 -20.46 -10.58 2.04
N MET A 83 -19.84 -11.50 1.29
CA MET A 83 -18.65 -11.24 0.47
C MET A 83 -19.04 -10.96 -0.99
N PRO A 84 -18.50 -9.89 -1.62
CA PRO A 84 -18.78 -9.55 -3.02
C PRO A 84 -18.30 -10.63 -4.00
N GLY A 85 -18.77 -10.54 -5.26
CA GLY A 85 -18.40 -11.48 -6.34
C GLY A 85 -16.94 -11.43 -6.70
N ASP A 86 -16.38 -10.22 -6.72
CA ASP A 86 -14.99 -9.97 -7.06
C ASP A 86 -14.33 -9.21 -5.91
N ILE A 87 -13.06 -9.50 -5.67
CA ILE A 87 -12.25 -8.89 -4.62
C ILE A 87 -11.02 -8.23 -5.22
N THR A 88 -10.73 -7.02 -4.76
CA THR A 88 -9.47 -6.36 -5.11
C THR A 88 -8.34 -6.93 -4.27
N LYS A 89 -7.41 -7.61 -4.94
CA LYS A 89 -6.12 -7.97 -4.39
C LYS A 89 -5.09 -6.91 -4.76
N GLY A 90 -4.00 -6.91 -4.00
CA GLY A 90 -2.89 -6.02 -4.28
C GLY A 90 -1.63 -6.53 -3.63
N ASN A 91 -0.51 -6.27 -4.28
CA ASN A 91 0.81 -6.67 -3.84
C ASN A 91 1.78 -5.49 -3.95
N VAL A 92 2.92 -5.61 -3.29
CA VAL A 92 3.96 -4.58 -3.31
C VAL A 92 5.35 -5.19 -3.33
N SER A 93 6.23 -4.59 -4.14
CA SER A 93 7.68 -4.78 -4.13
C SER A 93 8.36 -3.60 -3.45
N LYS A 94 9.43 -3.85 -2.70
CA LYS A 94 10.19 -2.79 -2.03
C LYS A 94 11.35 -2.36 -2.91
N GLU A 95 11.33 -1.10 -3.33
CA GLU A 95 12.38 -0.53 -4.17
C GLU A 95 13.47 0.16 -3.34
N GLY A 96 13.09 0.87 -2.28
CA GLY A 96 14.09 1.64 -1.53
C GLY A 96 13.58 2.41 -0.33
N VAL A 97 14.48 3.20 0.25
CA VAL A 97 14.17 4.17 1.30
C VAL A 97 14.97 5.44 1.04
N GLU A 98 14.27 6.58 0.97
CA GLU A 98 14.86 7.91 0.89
C GLU A 98 14.76 8.63 2.23
N HIS A 99 15.58 9.66 2.39
CA HIS A 99 15.55 10.57 3.53
C HIS A 99 15.35 11.99 3.01
N LEU A 100 14.36 12.69 3.54
CA LEU A 100 14.12 14.10 3.23
C LEU A 100 15.09 14.99 4.01
N ASP A 101 15.62 16.03 3.37
CA ASP A 101 16.49 17.01 4.02
C ASP A 101 15.75 17.84 5.09
N GLU A 102 14.47 18.17 4.86
CA GLU A 102 13.60 18.93 5.76
C GLU A 102 12.21 18.29 5.90
N ILE A 103 11.50 18.53 7.02
CA ILE A 103 10.16 17.97 7.32
C ILE A 103 9.07 19.00 7.02
#